data_AF-A0A832E0R3-F1
#
_entry.id   AF-A0A832E0R3-F1
#
_cell.length_a   1.000
_cell.length_b   1.000
_cell.length_c   1.000
_cell.angle_alpha   90.00
_cell.angle_beta   90.00
_cell.angle_gamma   90.00
#
_symmetry.space_group_name_H-M   'P 1'
#
loop_
_entity.id
_entity.type
_entity.pdbx_description
1 polymer ?
#
loop_
_entity_poly.entity_id
_entity_poly.type
_entity_poly.pdbx_seq_one_letter_code
_entity_poly.pdbx_strand_id
1 'polypeptide(L)'
;MRRYLVLLAIIIQLAVLGYMAGKREIILATGKHISLQTAPIDPRDPFRGDYVRLSYPFNTVSQEVIHVEAKQKLYEKGYQVYAVMKPSINHLYAFDYLTDTKPENQLFIKGRTTSRRWNLGTGAVGVKYGLEQLYVEQGKGSQIERIRGNRSGLQVPMEVQLAVGTDGTAVIRDYQWSKLGMQLEILRFNRGNRRNSRSQDADMPIPELSPKLKITLKNVSNMQLIVVDPGNHCGFKLKPVLNWSITTYTPLDTSCQLVTVSDNSLKILKPDQIYQVELDLGLPRWHMLFKDSQGIIKQGEIGSVDNNQMFRIVYQSPGSEQLSGLSSAPSIWLGTLASRAFNVRGRID
;
A
#
# COMPACT_ATOMS: atom_id res chain seq x y z
N MET A 1 -22.33 -19.08 51.28
CA MET A 1 -22.55 -17.88 50.45
C MET A 1 -21.29 -17.45 49.68
N ARG A 2 -20.13 -17.23 50.32
CA ARG A 2 -18.89 -16.80 49.61
C ARG A 2 -18.42 -17.75 48.49
N ARG A 3 -18.49 -19.07 48.67
CA ARG A 3 -18.09 -20.06 47.65
C ARG A 3 -18.92 -19.96 46.36
N TYR A 4 -20.23 -19.73 46.47
CA TYR A 4 -21.12 -19.56 45.31
C TYR A 4 -20.83 -18.27 44.54
N LEU A 5 -20.50 -17.18 45.25
CA LEU A 5 -20.09 -15.92 44.61
C LEU A 5 -18.78 -16.07 43.83
N VAL A 6 -17.81 -16.82 44.37
CA VAL A 6 -16.54 -17.10 43.68
C VAL A 6 -16.77 -17.97 42.44
N LEU A 7 -17.59 -19.03 42.54
CA LEU A 7 -17.95 -19.86 41.39
C LEU A 7 -18.69 -19.05 40.31
N LEU A 8 -19.62 -18.19 40.70
CA LEU A 8 -20.31 -17.30 39.78
C LEU A 8 -19.33 -16.36 39.06
N ALA A 9 -18.37 -15.78 39.77
CA ALA A 9 -17.36 -14.91 39.16
C ALA A 9 -16.49 -15.67 38.13
N ILE A 10 -16.08 -16.90 38.43
CA ILE A 10 -15.32 -17.75 37.50
C ILE A 10 -16.16 -18.07 36.25
N ILE A 11 -17.43 -18.44 36.42
CA ILE A 11 -18.33 -18.74 35.30
C ILE A 11 -18.52 -17.49 34.42
N ILE A 12 -18.71 -16.32 35.01
CA ILE A 12 -18.83 -15.06 34.26
C ILE A 12 -17.54 -14.77 33.48
N GLN A 13 -16.35 -14.95 34.09
CA GLN A 13 -15.08 -14.76 33.39
C GLN A 13 -14.92 -15.72 32.21
N LEU A 14 -15.24 -17.00 32.39
CA LEU A 14 -15.19 -18.00 31.31
C LEU A 14 -16.23 -17.68 30.21
N ALA A 15 -17.42 -17.22 30.58
CA ALA A 15 -18.46 -16.83 29.63
C ALA A 15 -18.03 -15.62 28.78
N VAL A 16 -17.38 -14.62 29.38
CA VAL A 16 -16.84 -13.46 28.65
C VAL A 16 -15.76 -13.88 27.66
N LEU A 17 -14.82 -14.74 28.07
CA LEU A 17 -13.78 -15.27 27.18
C LEU A 17 -14.38 -16.12 26.05
N GLY A 18 -15.33 -16.99 26.39
CA GLY A 18 -16.07 -17.81 25.42
C GLY A 18 -16.84 -16.97 24.41
N TYR A 19 -17.48 -15.88 24.85
CA TYR A 19 -18.16 -14.94 23.96
C TYR A 19 -17.17 -14.24 23.01
N MET A 20 -16.01 -13.79 23.51
CA MET A 20 -14.99 -13.15 22.69
C MET A 20 -14.42 -14.08 21.61
N ALA A 21 -14.17 -15.35 21.95
CA ALA A 21 -13.69 -16.35 21.02
C ALA A 21 -14.79 -16.75 20.02
N GLY A 22 -15.98 -17.10 20.53
CA GLY A 22 -17.12 -17.52 19.72
C GLY A 22 -17.54 -16.48 18.69
N LYS A 23 -17.50 -15.18 19.03
CA LYS A 23 -17.77 -14.11 18.06
C LYS A 23 -16.82 -14.16 16.86
N ARG A 24 -15.53 -14.45 17.08
CA ARG A 24 -14.53 -14.53 15.99
C ARG A 24 -14.74 -15.78 15.14
N GLU A 25 -15.04 -16.91 15.76
CA GLU A 25 -15.36 -18.15 15.05
C GLU A 25 -16.61 -18.01 14.16
N ILE A 26 -17.66 -17.37 14.66
CA ILE A 26 -18.86 -17.07 13.86
C ILE A 26 -18.51 -16.20 12.65
N ILE A 27 -17.65 -15.19 12.82
CA ILE A 27 -17.19 -14.34 11.71
C ILE A 27 -16.39 -15.15 10.70
N LEU A 28 -15.50 -16.05 11.14
CA LEU A 28 -14.73 -16.91 10.25
C LEU A 28 -15.64 -17.85 9.43
N ALA A 29 -16.73 -18.34 10.03
CA ALA A 29 -17.66 -19.26 9.40
C ALA A 29 -18.71 -18.60 8.49
N THR A 30 -19.23 -17.43 8.88
CA THR A 30 -20.40 -16.79 8.21
C THR A 30 -20.12 -15.40 7.63
N GLY A 31 -18.95 -14.83 7.92
CA GLY A 31 -18.56 -13.50 7.45
C GLY A 31 -18.33 -13.46 5.95
N LYS A 32 -18.45 -12.27 5.37
CA LYS A 32 -18.17 -12.06 3.94
C LYS A 32 -16.67 -12.20 3.69
N HIS A 33 -16.31 -13.09 2.76
CA HIS A 33 -14.91 -13.32 2.42
C HIS A 33 -14.40 -12.30 1.40
N ILE A 34 -13.28 -11.66 1.71
CA ILE A 34 -12.60 -10.69 0.83
C ILE A 34 -11.09 -10.89 0.86
N SER A 35 -10.41 -10.52 -0.22
CA SER A 35 -8.95 -10.55 -0.29
C SER A 35 -8.39 -9.14 -0.35
N LEU A 36 -7.40 -8.84 0.50
CA LEU A 36 -6.71 -7.56 0.53
C LEU A 36 -5.22 -7.72 0.25
N GLN A 37 -4.68 -6.85 -0.58
CA GLN A 37 -3.25 -6.77 -0.77
C GLN A 37 -2.59 -5.99 0.38
N THR A 38 -1.51 -6.55 0.91
CA THR A 38 -0.67 -5.89 1.91
C THR A 38 0.37 -4.99 1.23
N ALA A 39 0.68 -3.89 1.88
CA ALA A 39 1.88 -3.10 1.60
C ALA A 39 3.13 -3.88 2.05
N PRO A 40 4.35 -3.42 1.70
CA PRO A 40 5.57 -4.13 2.08
C PRO A 40 5.62 -4.47 3.57
N ILE A 41 5.77 -5.76 3.84
CA ILE A 41 5.75 -6.37 5.17
C ILE A 41 6.98 -5.92 5.96
N ASP A 42 6.81 -5.65 7.26
CA ASP A 42 7.90 -5.34 8.19
C ASP A 42 7.98 -6.42 9.29
N PRO A 43 9.06 -7.22 9.38
CA PRO A 43 9.09 -8.36 10.30
C PRO A 43 9.49 -8.03 11.76
N ARG A 44 8.99 -8.91 12.63
CA ARG A 44 9.36 -9.27 14.03
C ARG A 44 9.22 -8.26 15.18
N ASP A 45 8.71 -8.80 16.29
CA ASP A 45 9.03 -8.44 17.67
C ASP A 45 9.53 -9.73 18.35
N PRO A 46 10.74 -9.76 18.90
CA PRO A 46 11.39 -10.98 19.40
C PRO A 46 10.70 -11.60 20.63
N PHE A 47 9.71 -10.95 21.24
CA PHE A 47 9.13 -11.39 22.51
C PHE A 47 7.76 -12.11 22.40
N ARG A 48 7.20 -12.30 21.20
CA ARG A 48 5.80 -12.77 21.03
C ARG A 48 5.62 -14.03 20.16
N GLY A 49 6.70 -14.76 19.88
CA GLY A 49 6.69 -15.89 18.94
C GLY A 49 6.79 -15.45 17.48
N ASP A 50 6.59 -16.38 16.54
CA ASP A 50 6.64 -16.06 15.10
C ASP A 50 5.34 -15.41 14.64
N TYR A 51 5.38 -14.08 14.50
CA TYR A 51 4.32 -13.31 13.87
C TYR A 51 4.90 -12.27 12.92
N VAL A 52 4.07 -11.84 11.98
CA VAL A 52 4.41 -10.90 10.92
C VAL A 52 3.58 -9.65 11.08
N ARG A 53 4.22 -8.47 11.06
CA ARG A 53 3.48 -7.20 11.05
C ARG A 53 3.03 -6.92 9.62
N LEU A 54 1.73 -6.86 9.44
CA LEU A 54 1.12 -6.48 8.19
C LEU A 54 0.91 -4.98 8.15
N SER A 55 1.07 -4.42 6.96
CA SER A 55 0.68 -3.05 6.66
C SER A 55 -0.24 -3.08 5.45
N TYR A 56 -1.25 -2.23 5.47
CA TYR A 56 -2.19 -2.03 4.39
C TYR A 56 -2.09 -0.59 3.88
N PRO A 57 -2.30 -0.35 2.57
CA PRO A 57 -2.27 1.00 2.01
C PRO A 57 -3.20 2.00 2.73
N PHE A 58 -4.29 1.50 3.33
CA PHE A 58 -5.30 2.29 4.03
C PHE A 58 -5.09 2.37 5.56
N ASN A 59 -3.94 1.92 6.09
CA ASN A 59 -3.56 2.23 7.48
C ASN A 59 -3.26 3.71 7.70
N THR A 60 -2.92 4.44 6.63
CA THR A 60 -2.74 5.90 6.65
C THR A 60 -3.65 6.49 5.57
N VAL A 61 -4.63 7.27 5.99
CA VAL A 61 -5.70 7.77 5.11
C VAL A 61 -5.54 9.28 4.93
N SER A 62 -5.50 9.75 3.67
CA SER A 62 -5.47 11.18 3.35
C SER A 62 -6.78 11.86 3.74
N GLN A 63 -6.74 13.12 4.19
CA GLN A 63 -7.95 13.89 4.54
C GLN A 63 -8.97 14.03 3.40
N GLU A 64 -8.53 13.91 2.13
CA GLU A 64 -9.38 14.07 0.95
C GLU A 64 -10.45 12.96 0.83
N VAL A 65 -10.16 11.77 1.35
CA VAL A 65 -11.02 10.59 1.26
C VAL A 65 -11.65 10.24 2.62
N ILE A 66 -11.76 11.23 3.50
CA ILE A 66 -12.40 11.09 4.82
C ILE A 66 -13.71 11.88 4.84
N HIS A 67 -14.81 11.15 5.00
CA HIS A 67 -16.17 11.68 5.13
C HIS A 67 -16.63 11.55 6.58
N VAL A 68 -16.20 12.52 7.40
CA VAL A 68 -16.48 12.59 8.84
C VAL A 68 -16.94 13.99 9.20
N GLU A 69 -18.04 14.08 9.95
CA GLU A 69 -18.66 15.35 10.35
C GLU A 69 -17.73 16.15 11.27
N ALA A 70 -17.13 15.50 12.27
CA ALA A 70 -16.26 16.13 13.25
C ALA A 70 -14.79 15.72 13.05
N LYS A 71 -14.11 16.32 12.05
CA LYS A 71 -12.71 15.99 11.71
C LYS A 71 -11.73 16.03 12.90
N GLN A 72 -12.00 16.82 13.93
CA GLN A 72 -11.17 16.88 15.14
C GLN A 72 -11.14 15.55 15.90
N LYS A 73 -12.25 14.79 15.90
CA LYS A 73 -12.35 13.48 16.58
C LYS A 73 -11.43 12.43 15.96
N LEU A 74 -11.06 12.58 14.68
CA LEU A 74 -10.12 11.68 14.01
C LEU A 74 -8.72 11.67 14.66
N TYR A 75 -8.38 12.72 15.40
CA TYR A 75 -7.11 12.85 16.11
C TYR A 75 -7.19 12.39 17.57
N GLU A 76 -8.36 11.94 18.02
CA GLU A 76 -8.54 11.27 19.30
C GLU A 76 -8.16 9.80 19.17
N LYS A 77 -7.28 9.32 20.03
CA LYS A 77 -6.83 7.93 20.00
C LYS A 77 -8.00 6.99 20.31
N GLY A 78 -8.24 6.02 19.43
CA GLY A 78 -9.27 5.01 19.64
C GLY A 78 -10.65 5.38 19.08
N TYR A 79 -10.77 6.53 18.40
CA TYR A 79 -12.01 6.93 17.72
C TYR A 79 -12.40 5.87 16.68
N GLN A 80 -13.65 5.43 16.75
CA GLN A 80 -14.16 4.39 15.88
C GLN A 80 -14.45 4.96 14.50
N VAL A 81 -13.95 4.27 13.48
CA VAL A 81 -14.13 4.63 12.08
C VAL A 81 -14.39 3.37 11.25
N TYR A 82 -14.93 3.54 10.06
CA TYR A 82 -15.25 2.49 9.11
C TYR A 82 -14.55 2.78 7.79
N ALA A 83 -13.69 1.86 7.36
CA ALA A 83 -13.08 1.89 6.05
C ALA A 83 -14.01 1.18 5.07
N VAL A 84 -14.60 1.93 4.14
CA VAL A 84 -15.46 1.37 3.10
C VAL A 84 -14.60 0.73 2.03
N MET A 85 -15.01 -0.46 1.62
CA MET A 85 -14.30 -1.29 0.66
C MET A 85 -15.14 -1.46 -0.60
N LYS A 86 -14.51 -1.33 -1.75
CA LYS A 86 -15.10 -1.61 -3.06
C LYS A 86 -14.43 -2.80 -3.72
N PRO A 87 -15.18 -3.60 -4.51
CA PRO A 87 -14.57 -4.59 -5.38
C PRO A 87 -13.49 -3.95 -6.24
N SER A 88 -12.37 -4.63 -6.37
CA SER A 88 -11.27 -4.29 -7.25
C SER A 88 -11.05 -5.42 -8.24
N ILE A 89 -9.97 -5.32 -8.99
CA ILE A 89 -9.63 -6.33 -9.99
C ILE A 89 -9.15 -7.63 -9.31
N ASN A 90 -9.32 -8.77 -9.98
CA ASN A 90 -8.82 -10.08 -9.52
C ASN A 90 -9.35 -10.54 -8.14
N HIS A 91 -10.65 -10.32 -7.87
CA HIS A 91 -11.30 -10.64 -6.59
C HIS A 91 -10.70 -9.94 -5.34
N LEU A 92 -9.80 -8.98 -5.55
CA LEU A 92 -9.30 -8.13 -4.49
C LEU A 92 -10.33 -7.07 -4.14
N TYR A 93 -10.25 -6.56 -2.93
CA TYR A 93 -10.98 -5.37 -2.50
C TYR A 93 -10.01 -4.20 -2.31
N ALA A 94 -10.45 -3.02 -2.73
CA ALA A 94 -9.73 -1.78 -2.55
C ALA A 94 -10.44 -0.88 -1.55
N PHE A 95 -9.67 -0.09 -0.82
CA PHE A 95 -10.20 0.99 0.01
C PHE A 95 -10.83 2.06 -0.88
N ASP A 96 -11.99 2.57 -0.45
CA ASP A 96 -12.70 3.65 -1.11
C ASP A 96 -12.59 4.95 -0.31
N TYR A 97 -13.22 5.00 0.87
CA TYR A 97 -13.20 6.14 1.77
C TYR A 97 -13.32 5.72 3.23
N LEU A 98 -13.04 6.66 4.15
CA LEU A 98 -13.16 6.49 5.59
C LEU A 98 -14.32 7.32 6.13
N THR A 99 -15.16 6.76 6.99
CA THR A 99 -16.26 7.47 7.64
C THR A 99 -16.40 7.07 9.11
N ASP A 100 -17.13 7.85 9.90
CA ASP A 100 -17.48 7.56 11.28
C ASP A 100 -18.95 7.14 11.47
N THR A 101 -19.75 7.22 10.40
CA THR A 101 -21.10 6.66 10.36
C THR A 101 -21.06 5.24 9.81
N LYS A 102 -21.80 4.32 10.44
CA LYS A 102 -21.80 2.91 10.02
C LYS A 102 -22.54 2.78 8.67
N PRO A 103 -21.89 2.33 7.59
CA PRO A 103 -22.59 2.12 6.31
C PRO A 103 -23.58 0.95 6.41
N GLU A 104 -24.75 1.08 5.79
CA GLU A 104 -25.79 0.04 5.81
C GLU A 104 -25.65 -0.97 4.67
N ASN A 105 -25.42 -0.49 3.45
CA ASN A 105 -25.44 -1.31 2.23
C ASN A 105 -24.08 -1.43 1.53
N GLN A 106 -22.99 -1.21 2.27
CA GLN A 106 -21.63 -1.28 1.75
C GLN A 106 -20.79 -2.21 2.60
N LEU A 107 -19.76 -2.80 2.00
CA LEU A 107 -18.78 -3.55 2.76
C LEU A 107 -17.83 -2.56 3.45
N PHE A 108 -17.61 -2.76 4.74
CA PHE A 108 -16.69 -1.92 5.50
C PHE A 108 -15.91 -2.73 6.54
N ILE A 109 -14.74 -2.21 6.89
CA ILE A 109 -13.89 -2.74 7.96
C ILE A 109 -13.85 -1.71 9.09
N LYS A 110 -14.25 -2.14 10.27
CA LYS A 110 -14.21 -1.33 11.49
C LYS A 110 -12.77 -1.15 11.94
N GLY A 111 -12.37 0.09 12.14
CA GLY A 111 -11.05 0.48 12.60
C GLY A 111 -11.10 1.45 13.77
N ARG A 112 -9.92 1.74 14.31
CA ARG A 112 -9.71 2.75 15.34
C ARG A 112 -8.53 3.63 14.98
N THR A 113 -8.71 4.93 15.14
CA THR A 113 -7.65 5.91 14.92
C THR A 113 -6.48 5.67 15.90
N THR A 114 -5.27 5.79 15.38
CA THR A 114 -4.03 5.69 16.16
C THR A 114 -3.39 7.03 16.47
N SER A 115 -3.83 8.08 15.76
CA SER A 115 -3.31 9.43 15.88
C SER A 115 -3.41 9.92 17.32
N ARG A 116 -2.39 10.67 17.74
CA ARG A 116 -2.33 11.37 19.01
C ARG A 116 -2.52 12.87 18.72
N ARG A 117 -3.04 13.64 19.70
CA ARG A 117 -3.42 15.06 19.55
C ARG A 117 -2.35 16.01 18.99
N TRP A 118 -1.06 15.68 19.06
CA TRP A 118 0.04 16.46 18.46
C TRP A 118 0.11 16.37 16.92
N ASN A 119 -0.69 15.48 16.30
CA ASN A 119 -0.86 15.38 14.86
C ASN A 119 -2.03 16.24 14.33
N LEU A 120 -2.58 17.17 15.12
CA LEU A 120 -3.61 18.08 14.61
C LEU A 120 -3.03 18.91 13.45
N GLY A 121 -3.73 18.90 12.31
CA GLY A 121 -3.30 19.61 11.11
C GLY A 121 -2.49 18.77 10.12
N THR A 122 -2.25 17.48 10.37
CA THR A 122 -1.54 16.63 9.40
C THR A 122 -2.45 16.23 8.24
N GLY A 123 -1.91 16.15 7.01
CA GLY A 123 -2.69 15.76 5.81
C GLY A 123 -3.20 14.32 5.80
N ALA A 124 -2.87 13.51 6.82
CA ALA A 124 -3.30 12.11 6.92
C ALA A 124 -3.65 11.69 8.36
N VAL A 125 -4.47 10.63 8.46
CA VAL A 125 -4.90 10.00 9.72
C VAL A 125 -4.46 8.55 9.75
N GLY A 126 -3.81 8.13 10.84
CA GLY A 126 -3.45 6.73 11.06
C GLY A 126 -4.63 5.94 11.64
N VAL A 127 -4.91 4.76 11.08
CA VAL A 127 -6.00 3.87 11.51
C VAL A 127 -5.47 2.44 11.62
N LYS A 128 -5.91 1.73 12.65
CA LYS A 128 -5.69 0.29 12.84
C LYS A 128 -7.01 -0.46 12.77
N TYR A 129 -6.99 -1.62 12.13
CA TYR A 129 -8.16 -2.46 11.91
C TYR A 129 -8.11 -3.75 12.71
N GLY A 130 -7.01 -4.01 13.44
CA GLY A 130 -6.81 -5.28 14.13
C GLY A 130 -6.36 -6.40 13.20
N LEU A 131 -5.91 -6.03 11.99
CA LEU A 131 -5.43 -6.92 10.93
C LEU A 131 -3.91 -6.82 10.75
N GLU A 132 -3.25 -5.91 11.47
CA GLU A 132 -1.83 -5.60 11.31
C GLU A 132 -0.89 -6.68 11.91
N GLN A 133 -1.45 -7.78 12.44
CA GLN A 133 -0.71 -8.87 13.05
C GLN A 133 -1.21 -10.20 12.50
N LEU A 134 -0.32 -10.93 11.82
CA LEU A 134 -0.55 -12.31 11.39
C LEU A 134 0.32 -13.24 12.22
N TYR A 135 -0.32 -14.12 12.99
CA TYR A 135 0.35 -15.16 13.75
C TYR A 135 0.54 -16.37 12.83
N VAL A 136 1.77 -16.89 12.76
CA VAL A 136 2.12 -18.04 11.92
C VAL A 136 2.68 -19.15 12.78
N GLU A 137 2.65 -20.38 12.27
CA GLU A 137 3.33 -21.49 12.93
C GLU A 137 4.83 -21.21 13.07
N GLN A 138 5.41 -21.74 14.15
CA GLN A 138 6.83 -21.60 14.43
C GLN A 138 7.69 -22.07 13.24
N GLY A 139 8.69 -21.28 12.86
CA GLY A 139 9.57 -21.51 11.72
C GLY A 139 9.10 -20.87 10.41
N LYS A 140 7.79 -20.70 10.19
CA LYS A 140 7.25 -20.09 8.96
C LYS A 140 7.60 -18.60 8.85
N GLY A 141 7.76 -17.89 9.97
CA GLY A 141 8.18 -16.48 9.98
C GLY A 141 9.50 -16.23 9.22
N SER A 142 10.48 -17.12 9.39
CA SER A 142 11.78 -17.03 8.70
C SER A 142 11.70 -17.23 7.18
N GLN A 143 10.70 -17.99 6.71
CA GLN A 143 10.46 -18.19 5.27
C GLN A 143 9.84 -16.94 4.66
N ILE A 144 8.89 -16.32 5.36
CA ILE A 144 8.28 -15.04 4.98
C ILE A 144 9.35 -13.94 4.89
N GLU A 145 10.29 -13.90 5.84
CA GLU A 145 11.43 -12.97 5.80
C GLU A 145 12.34 -13.20 4.58
N ARG A 146 12.62 -14.46 4.23
CA ARG A 146 13.42 -14.81 3.05
C ARG A 146 12.72 -14.38 1.75
N ILE A 147 11.41 -14.59 1.64
CA ILE A 147 10.62 -14.18 0.47
C ILE A 147 10.60 -12.66 0.29
N ARG A 148 10.61 -11.89 1.40
CA ARG A 148 10.72 -10.43 1.35
C ARG A 148 12.06 -9.94 0.79
N GLY A 149 13.14 -10.68 1.06
CA GLY A 149 14.50 -10.29 0.68
C GLY A 149 15.02 -9.04 1.40
N ASN A 150 16.15 -8.53 0.91
CA ASN A 150 16.85 -7.35 1.46
C ASN A 150 16.25 -6.03 0.96
N ARG A 151 16.78 -4.90 1.47
CA ARG A 151 16.25 -3.57 1.15
C ARG A 151 16.17 -3.20 -0.33
N SER A 152 17.02 -3.81 -1.15
CA SER A 152 17.07 -3.62 -2.61
C SER A 152 16.64 -4.87 -3.37
N GLY A 153 16.07 -5.86 -2.68
CA GLY A 153 15.66 -7.15 -3.24
C GLY A 153 14.23 -7.14 -3.80
N LEU A 154 13.85 -8.28 -4.37
CA LEU A 154 12.51 -8.51 -4.90
C LEU A 154 11.47 -8.52 -3.77
N GLN A 155 10.44 -7.70 -3.89
CA GLN A 155 9.30 -7.69 -2.99
C GLN A 155 8.13 -8.43 -3.60
N VAL A 156 7.65 -9.45 -2.89
CA VAL A 156 6.40 -10.13 -3.22
C VAL A 156 5.39 -9.75 -2.14
N PRO A 157 4.30 -9.02 -2.44
CA PRO A 157 3.30 -8.69 -1.44
C PRO A 157 2.47 -9.92 -1.10
N MET A 158 1.97 -9.95 0.14
CA MET A 158 1.02 -10.95 0.60
C MET A 158 -0.41 -10.46 0.34
N GLU A 159 -1.25 -11.35 -0.14
CA GLU A 159 -2.69 -11.17 -0.28
C GLU A 159 -3.35 -11.91 0.88
N VAL A 160 -4.02 -11.17 1.75
CA VAL A 160 -4.62 -11.71 2.97
C VAL A 160 -6.12 -11.87 2.75
N GLN A 161 -6.61 -13.08 3.00
CA GLN A 161 -8.03 -13.41 2.95
C GLN A 161 -8.66 -13.13 4.32
N LEU A 162 -9.72 -12.34 4.31
CA LEU A 162 -10.44 -11.90 5.49
C LEU A 162 -11.86 -12.42 5.48
N ALA A 163 -12.40 -12.74 6.65
CA ALA A 163 -13.82 -12.84 6.87
C ALA A 163 -14.31 -11.59 7.62
N VAL A 164 -15.32 -10.91 7.07
CA VAL A 164 -15.85 -9.64 7.61
C VAL A 164 -17.27 -9.85 8.12
N GLY A 165 -17.47 -9.61 9.42
CA GLY A 165 -18.79 -9.66 10.05
C GLY A 165 -19.66 -8.46 9.72
N THR A 166 -20.97 -8.56 10.01
CA THR A 166 -21.96 -7.50 9.80
C THR A 166 -21.73 -6.22 10.64
N ASP A 167 -20.87 -6.31 11.66
CA ASP A 167 -20.42 -5.19 12.49
C ASP A 167 -19.08 -4.58 12.04
N GLY A 168 -18.58 -5.01 10.87
CA GLY A 168 -17.31 -4.60 10.28
C GLY A 168 -16.07 -5.21 10.94
N THR A 169 -16.22 -6.09 11.93
CA THR A 169 -15.07 -6.81 12.50
C THR A 169 -14.52 -7.77 11.44
N ALA A 170 -13.26 -7.58 11.07
CA ALA A 170 -12.56 -8.46 10.14
C ALA A 170 -11.62 -9.41 10.89
N VAL A 171 -11.54 -10.65 10.43
CA VAL A 171 -10.63 -11.67 10.96
C VAL A 171 -9.85 -12.27 9.79
N ILE A 172 -8.53 -12.43 9.96
CA ILE A 172 -7.70 -13.09 8.96
C ILE A 172 -8.02 -14.59 8.96
N ARG A 173 -8.35 -15.12 7.78
CA ARG A 173 -8.64 -16.53 7.57
C ARG A 173 -7.45 -17.26 6.97
N ASP A 174 -6.85 -16.67 5.94
CA ASP A 174 -5.76 -17.28 5.18
C ASP A 174 -4.92 -16.20 4.50
N TYR A 175 -3.81 -16.58 3.87
CA TYR A 175 -3.00 -15.70 3.04
C TYR A 175 -2.36 -16.46 1.87
N GLN A 176 -2.08 -15.72 0.81
CA GLN A 176 -1.30 -16.21 -0.33
C GLN A 176 -0.31 -15.14 -0.77
N TRP A 177 0.73 -15.54 -1.51
CA TRP A 177 1.65 -14.58 -2.11
C TRP A 177 1.15 -14.13 -3.48
N SER A 178 1.38 -12.87 -3.82
CA SER A 178 1.17 -12.39 -5.19
C SER A 178 1.99 -13.21 -6.18
N LYS A 179 1.41 -13.50 -7.35
CA LYS A 179 2.09 -14.17 -8.47
C LYS A 179 3.17 -13.29 -9.12
N LEU A 180 3.17 -12.00 -8.84
CA LEU A 180 4.10 -11.01 -9.35
C LEU A 180 4.86 -10.32 -8.21
N GLY A 181 6.19 -10.27 -8.32
CA GLY A 181 7.07 -9.50 -7.44
C GLY A 181 7.63 -8.26 -8.13
N MET A 182 8.01 -7.25 -7.35
CA MET A 182 8.64 -6.03 -7.84
C MET A 182 9.92 -5.71 -7.08
N GLN A 183 10.97 -5.34 -7.81
CA GLN A 183 12.21 -4.82 -7.26
C GLN A 183 12.42 -3.38 -7.75
N LEU A 184 12.95 -2.54 -6.87
CA LEU A 184 13.36 -1.17 -7.18
C LEU A 184 14.86 -1.00 -6.93
N GLU A 185 15.54 -0.44 -7.91
CA GLU A 185 16.94 -0.03 -7.84
C GLU A 185 17.06 1.43 -8.29
N ILE A 186 17.87 2.21 -7.58
CA ILE A 186 18.14 3.61 -7.93
C ILE A 186 19.44 3.64 -8.72
N LEU A 187 19.36 3.89 -10.03
CA LEU A 187 20.52 3.95 -10.92
C LEU A 187 21.30 5.25 -10.75
N ARG A 188 20.56 6.35 -10.60
CA ARG A 188 21.11 7.71 -10.46
C ARG A 188 20.24 8.50 -9.48
N PHE A 189 20.86 9.34 -8.66
CA PHE A 189 20.17 10.30 -7.80
C PHE A 189 21.08 11.49 -7.46
N ASN A 190 20.48 12.63 -7.11
CA ASN A 190 21.23 13.80 -6.71
C ASN A 190 21.71 13.65 -5.25
N ARG A 191 23.03 13.57 -5.06
CA ARG A 191 23.66 13.45 -3.73
C ARG A 191 23.69 14.77 -2.95
N GLY A 192 23.31 15.89 -3.58
CA GLY A 192 23.53 17.24 -3.10
C GLY A 192 25.01 17.62 -3.10
N ASN A 193 25.32 18.92 -3.14
CA ASN A 193 26.69 19.39 -2.96
C ASN A 193 27.17 19.07 -1.53
N ARG A 194 27.91 17.97 -1.38
CA ARG A 194 28.77 17.71 -0.20
C ARG A 194 30.15 18.40 -0.32
N ARG A 195 30.35 19.24 -1.34
CA ARG A 195 31.60 19.98 -1.54
C ARG A 195 31.42 21.43 -1.12
N ASN A 196 32.32 21.88 -0.24
CA ASN A 196 32.53 23.27 0.13
C ASN A 196 32.40 24.18 -1.09
N SER A 197 31.60 25.24 -0.95
CA SER A 197 31.43 26.31 -1.93
C SER A 197 32.76 27.02 -2.21
N ARG A 198 33.57 26.49 -3.13
CA ARG A 198 34.66 27.21 -3.80
C ARG A 198 34.86 26.64 -5.20
N SER A 199 33.97 27.05 -6.09
CA SER A 199 34.10 27.13 -7.57
C SER A 199 32.73 26.85 -8.21
N GLN A 200 31.89 27.87 -8.33
CA GLN A 200 30.75 27.82 -9.25
C GLN A 200 31.29 28.15 -10.64
N ASP A 201 31.68 27.12 -11.39
CA ASP A 201 31.89 27.25 -12.83
C ASP A 201 30.51 27.33 -13.50
N ALA A 202 30.28 28.42 -14.23
CA ALA A 202 28.99 28.78 -14.85
C ALA A 202 28.60 27.90 -16.06
N ASP A 203 29.39 26.89 -16.38
CA ASP A 203 29.24 26.03 -17.58
C ASP A 203 28.87 24.57 -17.24
N MET A 204 28.52 24.31 -15.97
CA MET A 204 28.12 22.97 -15.54
C MET A 204 26.66 22.69 -15.94
N PRO A 205 26.35 21.56 -16.61
CA PRO A 205 24.97 21.21 -16.96
C PRO A 205 24.09 21.24 -15.72
N ILE A 206 22.86 21.76 -15.87
CA ILE A 206 21.88 21.84 -14.78
C ILE A 206 21.80 20.47 -14.11
N PRO A 207 22.08 20.36 -12.80
CA PRO A 207 22.14 19.06 -12.15
C PRO A 207 20.76 18.41 -12.21
N GLU A 208 20.68 17.22 -12.81
CA GLU A 208 19.48 16.39 -12.84
C GLU A 208 18.99 16.19 -11.39
N LEU A 209 17.83 16.76 -11.07
CA LEU A 209 17.35 16.85 -9.69
C LEU A 209 16.70 15.54 -9.25
N SER A 210 16.01 14.86 -10.17
CA SER A 210 15.26 13.65 -9.90
C SER A 210 16.04 12.37 -10.20
N PRO A 211 15.76 11.26 -9.49
CA PRO A 211 16.48 10.02 -9.69
C PRO A 211 16.06 9.29 -10.97
N LYS A 212 16.98 8.48 -11.51
CA LYS A 212 16.69 7.45 -12.51
C LYS A 212 16.55 6.11 -11.80
N LEU A 213 15.45 5.42 -12.04
CA LEU A 213 15.11 4.16 -11.39
C LEU A 213 15.17 3.01 -12.39
N LYS A 214 15.51 1.82 -11.91
CA LYS A 214 15.28 0.55 -12.61
C LYS A 214 14.25 -0.24 -11.82
N ILE A 215 13.13 -0.54 -12.46
CA ILE A 215 12.05 -1.36 -11.90
C ILE A 215 12.10 -2.72 -12.57
N THR A 216 12.09 -3.78 -11.77
CA THR A 216 12.02 -5.15 -12.25
C THR A 216 10.73 -5.77 -11.75
N LEU A 217 9.93 -6.31 -12.67
CA LEU A 217 8.79 -7.17 -12.40
C LEU A 217 9.20 -8.61 -12.64
N LYS A 218 8.99 -9.50 -11.66
CA LYS A 218 9.33 -10.92 -11.77
C LYS A 218 8.09 -11.78 -11.61
N ASN A 219 7.87 -12.72 -12.53
CA ASN A 219 6.90 -13.79 -12.33
C ASN A 219 7.47 -14.77 -11.29
N VAL A 220 6.82 -14.83 -10.13
CA VAL A 220 7.20 -15.72 -9.03
C VAL A 220 6.28 -16.94 -8.92
N SER A 221 5.35 -17.09 -9.86
CA SER A 221 4.46 -18.24 -9.95
C SER A 221 5.06 -19.35 -10.82
N ASN A 222 4.47 -20.54 -10.71
CA ASN A 222 4.80 -21.71 -11.54
C ASN A 222 4.07 -21.73 -12.89
N MET A 223 3.26 -20.71 -13.19
CA MET A 223 2.51 -20.58 -14.44
C MET A 223 3.00 -19.38 -15.23
N GLN A 224 2.74 -19.39 -16.54
CA GLN A 224 2.96 -18.22 -17.38
C GLN A 224 2.06 -17.06 -16.92
N LEU A 225 2.61 -15.86 -16.98
CA LEU A 225 1.94 -14.62 -16.56
C LEU A 225 2.19 -13.54 -17.60
N ILE A 226 1.20 -12.69 -17.87
CA ILE A 226 1.33 -11.56 -18.78
C ILE A 226 1.23 -10.27 -17.95
N VAL A 227 2.23 -9.42 -18.08
CA VAL A 227 2.25 -8.07 -17.54
C VAL A 227 1.95 -7.11 -18.69
N VAL A 228 1.20 -6.04 -18.45
CA VAL A 228 0.81 -5.09 -19.49
C VAL A 228 1.44 -3.75 -19.19
N ASP A 229 2.36 -3.34 -20.05
CA ASP A 229 3.03 -2.04 -19.96
C ASP A 229 2.87 -1.27 -21.28
N PRO A 230 1.82 -0.44 -21.39
CA PRO A 230 1.56 0.32 -22.60
C PRO A 230 2.49 1.52 -22.77
N GLY A 231 2.93 1.76 -24.02
CA GLY A 231 3.54 3.01 -24.46
C GLY A 231 4.60 3.57 -23.52
N ASN A 232 4.49 4.86 -23.22
CA ASN A 232 5.32 5.61 -22.28
C ASN A 232 5.17 5.04 -20.85
N HIS A 233 5.63 3.81 -20.60
CA HIS A 233 5.45 2.94 -19.44
C HIS A 233 4.18 3.15 -18.59
N CYS A 234 3.02 3.33 -19.20
CA CYS A 234 1.79 3.77 -18.53
C CYS A 234 1.21 2.75 -17.55
N GLY A 235 1.77 1.53 -17.49
CA GLY A 235 1.52 0.60 -16.41
C GLY A 235 2.08 1.07 -15.05
N PHE A 236 3.01 2.03 -15.03
CA PHE A 236 3.66 2.54 -13.82
C PHE A 236 3.22 3.96 -13.47
N LYS A 237 2.95 4.17 -12.18
CA LYS A 237 2.55 5.45 -11.61
C LYS A 237 3.48 5.83 -10.46
N LEU A 238 3.84 7.11 -10.37
CA LEU A 238 4.56 7.66 -9.22
C LEU A 238 3.53 8.14 -8.19
N LYS A 239 3.64 7.67 -6.95
CA LYS A 239 2.76 8.08 -5.84
C LYS A 239 3.56 8.57 -4.64
N PRO A 240 3.16 9.67 -3.98
CA PRO A 240 3.76 10.05 -2.70
C PRO A 240 3.41 9.00 -1.64
N VAL A 241 4.34 8.73 -0.72
CA VAL A 241 4.01 8.09 0.54
C VAL A 241 3.36 9.14 1.43
N LEU A 242 2.11 8.90 1.82
CA LEU A 242 1.39 9.77 2.74
C LEU A 242 2.20 9.91 4.03
N ASN A 243 2.53 11.14 4.37
CA ASN A 243 3.17 11.51 5.62
C ASN A 243 2.28 12.54 6.33
N TRP A 244 2.83 13.16 7.36
CA TRP A 244 2.12 14.17 8.12
C TRP A 244 2.01 15.53 7.41
N SER A 245 2.58 15.69 6.21
CA SER A 245 2.47 16.93 5.42
C SER A 245 1.05 17.12 4.88
N ILE A 246 0.65 18.40 4.72
CA ILE A 246 -0.59 18.82 4.05
C ILE A 246 -0.38 18.90 2.52
N THR A 247 0.87 18.81 2.05
CA THR A 247 1.19 18.89 0.63
C THR A 247 0.57 17.73 -0.14
N THR A 248 -0.23 18.06 -1.15
CA THR A 248 -0.77 17.12 -2.11
C THR A 248 0.12 17.10 -3.36
N TYR A 249 0.24 15.90 -3.94
CA TYR A 249 1.10 15.64 -5.08
C TYR A 249 0.24 15.02 -6.18
N THR A 250 -0.01 15.76 -7.24
CA THR A 250 -0.81 15.27 -8.37
C THR A 250 0.05 15.20 -9.63
N PRO A 251 -0.01 14.11 -10.42
CA PRO A 251 0.68 14.05 -11.71
C PRO A 251 0.26 15.19 -12.63
N LEU A 252 1.22 15.80 -13.34
CA LEU A 252 0.93 16.82 -14.36
C LEU A 252 0.62 16.18 -15.72
N ASP A 253 1.30 15.09 -16.05
CA ASP A 253 1.10 14.39 -17.31
C ASP A 253 -0.17 13.54 -17.28
N THR A 254 -1.05 13.77 -18.25
CA THR A 254 -2.29 13.00 -18.46
C THR A 254 -2.22 12.10 -19.68
N SER A 255 -1.08 12.04 -20.39
CA SER A 255 -0.92 11.29 -21.63
C SER A 255 -1.34 9.82 -21.53
N CYS A 256 -1.08 9.18 -20.36
CA CYS A 256 -1.44 7.80 -20.10
C CYS A 256 -2.95 7.50 -20.05
N GLN A 257 -3.82 8.52 -20.01
CA GLN A 257 -5.27 8.32 -20.10
C GLN A 257 -5.72 7.96 -21.52
N LEU A 258 -4.93 8.34 -22.52
CA LEU A 258 -5.26 8.15 -23.95
C LEU A 258 -4.57 6.92 -24.56
N VAL A 259 -3.70 6.24 -23.81
CA VAL A 259 -2.91 5.13 -24.33
C VAL A 259 -3.77 3.88 -24.42
N THR A 260 -3.85 3.32 -25.62
CA THR A 260 -4.54 2.04 -25.90
C THR A 260 -3.61 0.86 -25.65
N VAL A 261 -4.19 -0.25 -25.18
CA VAL A 261 -3.46 -1.51 -25.03
C VAL A 261 -3.38 -2.20 -26.40
N SER A 262 -2.18 -2.61 -26.79
CA SER A 262 -1.93 -3.38 -28.01
C SER A 262 -1.11 -4.62 -27.68
N ASP A 263 -0.95 -5.54 -28.63
CA ASP A 263 -0.16 -6.77 -28.43
C ASP A 263 1.29 -6.47 -28.02
N ASN A 264 1.87 -5.38 -28.51
CA ASN A 264 3.24 -4.95 -28.13
C ASN A 264 3.35 -4.50 -26.66
N SER A 265 2.23 -4.09 -26.06
CA SER A 265 2.14 -3.74 -24.64
C SER A 265 2.16 -4.99 -23.74
N LEU A 266 1.93 -6.18 -24.29
CA LEU A 266 1.90 -7.44 -23.55
C LEU A 266 3.33 -7.98 -23.35
N LYS A 267 3.70 -8.17 -22.09
CA LYS A 267 4.99 -8.73 -21.67
C LYS A 267 4.74 -10.11 -21.09
N ILE A 268 5.03 -11.12 -21.90
CA ILE A 268 4.87 -12.53 -21.51
C ILE A 268 6.06 -12.93 -20.62
N LEU A 269 5.75 -13.38 -19.40
CA LEU A 269 6.70 -13.85 -18.41
C LEU A 269 6.45 -15.33 -18.10
N LYS A 270 7.37 -16.20 -18.54
CA LYS A 270 7.47 -17.58 -18.05
C LYS A 270 7.80 -17.60 -16.55
N PRO A 271 7.65 -18.74 -15.86
CA PRO A 271 8.11 -18.87 -14.48
C PRO A 271 9.55 -18.37 -14.31
N ASP A 272 9.79 -17.60 -13.24
CA ASP A 272 11.05 -16.92 -12.92
C ASP A 272 11.55 -15.85 -13.92
N GLN A 273 10.83 -15.58 -15.00
CA GLN A 273 11.19 -14.56 -15.97
C GLN A 273 10.93 -13.15 -15.42
N ILE A 274 11.77 -12.20 -15.87
CA ILE A 274 11.71 -10.80 -15.48
C ILE A 274 11.34 -9.89 -16.66
N TYR A 275 10.67 -8.79 -16.35
CA TYR A 275 10.51 -7.61 -17.20
C TYR A 275 11.14 -6.41 -16.49
N GLN A 276 11.99 -5.66 -17.19
CA GLN A 276 12.72 -4.53 -16.62
C GLN A 276 12.45 -3.25 -17.40
N VAL A 277 12.30 -2.15 -16.66
CA VAL A 277 12.12 -0.81 -17.22
C VAL A 277 12.98 0.20 -16.47
N GLU A 278 13.52 1.16 -17.20
CA GLU A 278 14.21 2.31 -16.62
C GLU A 278 13.31 3.54 -16.66
N LEU A 279 13.07 4.14 -15.51
CA LEU A 279 12.19 5.29 -15.36
C LEU A 279 13.05 6.50 -14.97
N ASP A 280 13.23 7.43 -15.91
CA ASP A 280 13.91 8.70 -15.63
C ASP A 280 12.89 9.72 -15.10
N LEU A 281 12.89 9.94 -13.78
CA LEU A 281 11.93 10.83 -13.13
C LEU A 281 12.23 12.32 -13.38
N GLY A 282 13.30 12.65 -14.10
CA GLY A 282 13.55 14.01 -14.59
C GLY A 282 12.69 14.38 -15.80
N LEU A 283 12.14 13.39 -16.52
CA LEU A 283 11.33 13.64 -17.70
C LEU A 283 9.94 14.21 -17.36
N PRO A 284 9.34 15.07 -18.22
CA PRO A 284 8.06 15.74 -17.97
C PRO A 284 6.90 14.83 -17.55
N ARG A 285 6.89 13.59 -18.06
CA ARG A 285 5.91 12.56 -17.71
C ARG A 285 5.80 12.29 -16.20
N TRP A 286 6.90 12.44 -15.46
CA TRP A 286 6.95 12.18 -14.03
C TRP A 286 6.83 13.43 -13.17
N HIS A 287 6.66 14.59 -13.81
CA HIS A 287 6.50 15.85 -13.09
C HIS A 287 5.17 15.90 -12.36
N MET A 288 5.19 16.59 -11.23
CA MET A 288 4.04 16.71 -10.34
C MET A 288 3.71 18.17 -10.07
N LEU A 289 2.44 18.41 -9.79
CA LEU A 289 1.94 19.61 -9.18
C LEU A 289 1.96 19.41 -7.67
N PHE A 290 2.56 20.36 -6.97
CA PHE A 290 2.69 20.37 -5.52
C PHE A 290 1.79 21.47 -4.98
N LYS A 291 0.79 21.10 -4.17
CA LYS A 291 -0.20 22.03 -3.64
C LYS A 291 -0.28 21.88 -2.13
N ASP A 292 -0.38 22.98 -1.39
CA ASP A 292 -0.67 22.99 0.04
C ASP A 292 -2.06 23.60 0.31
N SER A 293 -2.32 23.94 1.57
CA SER A 293 -3.56 24.61 1.98
C SER A 293 -3.73 26.03 1.41
N GLN A 294 -2.65 26.68 0.97
CA GLN A 294 -2.65 28.05 0.44
C GLN A 294 -2.69 28.10 -1.08
N GLY A 295 -2.36 27.01 -1.78
CA GLY A 295 -2.46 26.92 -3.23
C GLY A 295 -1.35 26.09 -3.85
N ILE A 296 -1.10 26.34 -5.13
CA ILE A 296 0.00 25.68 -5.85
C ILE A 296 1.31 26.24 -5.32
N ILE A 297 2.13 25.38 -4.75
CA ILE A 297 3.47 25.71 -4.28
C ILE A 297 4.44 25.71 -5.47
N LYS A 298 4.37 24.66 -6.28
CA LYS A 298 5.32 24.40 -7.36
C LYS A 298 4.75 23.42 -8.37
N GLN A 299 5.36 23.39 -9.56
CA GLN A 299 5.17 22.33 -10.55
C GLN A 299 6.53 21.92 -11.13
N GLY A 300 6.70 20.64 -11.45
CA GLY A 300 7.90 20.12 -12.10
C GLY A 300 8.43 18.83 -11.48
N GLU A 301 9.73 18.63 -11.59
CA GLU A 301 10.46 17.49 -11.07
C GLU A 301 10.29 17.28 -9.56
N ILE A 302 10.21 16.02 -9.12
CA ILE A 302 10.16 15.67 -7.69
C ILE A 302 11.46 16.03 -6.96
N GLY A 303 12.60 16.08 -7.66
CA GLY A 303 13.87 16.54 -7.11
C GLY A 303 13.88 18.03 -6.74
N SER A 304 12.87 18.78 -7.19
CA SER A 304 12.76 20.22 -6.94
C SER A 304 12.01 20.57 -5.63
N VAL A 305 11.50 19.57 -4.91
CA VAL A 305 10.73 19.71 -3.66
C VAL A 305 11.41 19.01 -2.48
N ASP A 306 10.72 18.89 -1.33
CA ASP A 306 11.26 18.32 -0.09
C ASP A 306 12.03 17.03 -0.34
N ASN A 307 13.33 17.10 -0.09
CA ASN A 307 14.28 16.01 -0.27
C ASN A 307 14.00 14.79 0.62
N ASN A 308 13.20 14.97 1.68
CA ASN A 308 12.81 13.91 2.60
C ASN A 308 11.47 13.27 2.23
N GLN A 309 10.71 13.85 1.30
CA GLN A 309 9.48 13.25 0.81
C GLN A 309 9.79 11.89 0.17
N MET A 310 9.08 10.87 0.63
CA MET A 310 9.19 9.52 0.10
C MET A 310 8.12 9.31 -0.98
N PHE A 311 8.47 8.58 -2.03
CA PHE A 311 7.61 8.20 -3.14
C PHE A 311 7.68 6.69 -3.38
N ARG A 312 6.70 6.14 -4.09
CA ARG A 312 6.68 4.76 -4.57
C ARG A 312 6.35 4.74 -6.05
N ILE A 313 6.94 3.79 -6.76
CA ILE A 313 6.43 3.38 -8.06
C ILE A 313 5.35 2.33 -7.81
N VAL A 314 4.19 2.54 -8.40
CA VAL A 314 3.06 1.61 -8.35
C VAL A 314 2.81 1.11 -9.76
N TYR A 315 3.05 -0.17 -10.00
CA TYR A 315 2.55 -0.84 -11.19
C TYR A 315 1.04 -1.08 -11.01
N GLN A 316 0.25 -0.78 -12.01
CA GLN A 316 -1.18 -0.99 -12.04
C GLN A 316 -1.56 -1.56 -13.40
N SER A 317 -2.15 -2.76 -13.40
CA SER A 317 -2.67 -3.34 -14.64
C SER A 317 -3.81 -2.47 -15.21
N PRO A 318 -3.98 -2.44 -16.54
CA PRO A 318 -5.16 -1.83 -17.16
C PRO A 318 -6.48 -2.42 -16.61
N GLY A 319 -7.55 -1.64 -16.72
CA GLY A 319 -8.89 -2.10 -16.34
C GLY A 319 -9.40 -3.20 -17.28
N SER A 320 -10.37 -3.99 -16.81
CA SER A 320 -10.99 -5.07 -17.59
C SER A 320 -11.59 -4.59 -18.92
N GLU A 321 -12.17 -3.39 -18.95
CA GLU A 321 -12.69 -2.75 -20.17
C GLU A 321 -11.60 -2.54 -21.23
N GLN A 322 -10.41 -2.07 -20.84
CA GLN A 322 -9.28 -1.84 -21.73
C GLN A 322 -8.66 -3.13 -22.27
N LEU A 323 -8.99 -4.28 -21.67
CA LEU A 323 -8.49 -5.60 -22.03
C LEU A 323 -9.49 -6.44 -22.83
N SER A 324 -10.73 -5.96 -22.99
CA SER A 324 -11.86 -6.70 -23.56
C SER A 324 -11.70 -7.17 -25.01
N GLY A 325 -10.71 -6.65 -25.75
CA GLY A 325 -10.38 -7.06 -27.12
C GLY A 325 -9.17 -7.98 -27.28
N LEU A 326 -8.51 -8.40 -26.19
CA LEU A 326 -7.25 -9.15 -26.23
C LEU A 326 -7.49 -10.66 -26.03
N SER A 327 -7.02 -11.48 -26.96
CA SER A 327 -7.24 -12.93 -27.02
C SER A 327 -6.45 -13.76 -25.98
N SER A 328 -6.07 -13.18 -24.84
CA SER A 328 -5.17 -13.81 -23.85
C SER A 328 -5.57 -13.59 -22.38
N ALA A 329 -6.86 -13.32 -22.15
CA ALA A 329 -7.42 -13.00 -20.83
C ALA A 329 -6.99 -13.88 -19.63
N PRO A 330 -6.85 -15.22 -19.72
CA PRO A 330 -6.63 -16.03 -18.51
C PRO A 330 -5.22 -15.94 -17.91
N SER A 331 -4.24 -15.36 -18.62
CA SER A 331 -2.84 -15.28 -18.15
C SER A 331 -2.41 -13.87 -17.72
N ILE A 332 -3.25 -12.84 -17.91
CA ILE A 332 -2.89 -11.47 -17.56
C ILE A 332 -2.93 -11.29 -16.04
N TRP A 333 -1.84 -10.76 -15.49
CA TRP A 333 -1.82 -10.35 -14.09
C TRP A 333 -2.65 -9.08 -13.92
N LEU A 334 -3.63 -9.17 -13.04
CA LEU A 334 -4.53 -8.08 -12.74
C LEU A 334 -4.35 -7.66 -11.28
N GLY A 335 -4.03 -6.38 -11.06
CA GLY A 335 -3.82 -5.84 -9.73
C GLY A 335 -3.02 -4.55 -9.69
N THR A 336 -2.62 -4.18 -8.48
CA THR A 336 -1.65 -3.12 -8.21
C THR A 336 -0.44 -3.70 -7.49
N LEU A 337 0.75 -3.18 -7.70
CA LEU A 337 1.96 -3.64 -7.03
C LEU A 337 2.84 -2.43 -6.75
N ALA A 338 3.12 -2.18 -5.47
CA ALA A 338 3.91 -1.04 -5.04
C ALA A 338 5.37 -1.44 -4.77
N SER A 339 6.30 -0.60 -5.24
CA SER A 339 7.71 -0.70 -4.89
C SER A 339 7.96 -0.34 -3.43
N ARG A 340 9.18 -0.57 -2.95
CA ARG A 340 9.70 0.13 -1.76
C ARG A 340 9.60 1.63 -1.92
N ALA A 341 9.46 2.32 -0.80
CA ALA A 341 9.49 3.77 -0.81
C ALA A 341 10.93 4.24 -1.02
N PHE A 342 11.09 5.30 -1.81
CA PHE A 342 12.37 5.95 -2.06
C PHE A 342 12.24 7.46 -1.95
N ASN A 343 13.34 8.19 -1.72
CA ASN A 343 13.38 9.63 -1.92
C ASN A 343 14.40 10.03 -2.99
N VAL A 344 14.39 11.32 -3.33
CA VAL A 344 15.25 11.92 -4.36
C VAL A 344 16.74 11.91 -3.98
N ARG A 345 17.07 11.69 -2.70
CA ARG A 345 18.44 11.56 -2.18
C ARG A 345 18.95 10.11 -2.11
N GLY A 346 18.23 9.15 -2.71
CA GLY A 346 18.68 7.77 -2.79
C GLY A 346 18.40 6.92 -1.55
N ARG A 347 17.61 7.41 -0.60
CA ARG A 347 17.13 6.60 0.54
C ARG A 347 16.06 5.64 0.07
N ILE A 348 16.13 4.38 0.50
CA ILE A 348 15.09 3.37 0.32
C ILE A 348 14.66 2.88 1.71
N ASP A 349 13.35 2.82 1.95
CA ASP A 349 12.72 2.26 3.18
C ASP A 349 12.70 0.74 3.16
#